data_AF-A0A166HAL2-F1
#
_entry.id   AF-A0A166HAL2-F1
#
_cell.length_a   1.000
_cell.length_b   1.000
_cell.length_c   1.000
_cell.angle_alpha   90.00
_cell.angle_beta   90.00
_cell.angle_gamma   90.00
#
_symmetry.space_group_name_H-M   'P 1'
#
loop_
_entity.id
_entity.type
_entity.pdbx_description
1 polymer ?
#
loop_
_entity_poly.entity_id
_entity_poly.type
_entity_poly.pdbx_seq_one_letter_code
_entity_poly.pdbx_strand_id
1 'polypeptide(L)'
;MIYIVEIPHQMPPKAWSRSTKEAIMEAIDLAANGCVVYDAATGADLLDTFGYTSTDEMRSDNESLLGLADQIDKRGATATFYRGFPEDEYGSDPIDQWATYLDWNGHDLSRQMVFMTDEEAQAALDNDSAWKCHQGIEARAALREELES
;
A
#
# COMPACT_ATOMS: atom_id res chain seq x y z
N MET A 1 11.10 3.55 -16.16
CA MET A 1 9.77 3.83 -15.58
C MET A 1 9.38 2.68 -14.66
N ILE A 2 8.42 2.85 -13.74
CA ILE A 2 7.79 1.74 -13.00
C ILE A 2 6.43 1.45 -13.65
N TYR A 3 6.15 0.17 -13.95
CA TYR A 3 4.91 -0.28 -14.56
C TYR A 3 4.13 -1.17 -13.59
N ILE A 4 2.82 -0.92 -13.51
CA ILE A 4 1.87 -1.79 -12.82
C ILE A 4 0.92 -2.37 -13.86
N VAL A 5 0.78 -3.69 -13.84
CA VAL A 5 -0.23 -4.42 -14.60
C VAL A 5 -1.27 -4.97 -13.62
N GLU A 6 -2.49 -4.49 -13.77
CA GLU A 6 -3.64 -4.89 -12.96
C GLU A 6 -4.46 -5.93 -13.74
N ILE A 7 -4.62 -7.11 -13.14
CA ILE A 7 -5.39 -8.21 -13.71
C ILE A 7 -6.61 -8.44 -12.81
N PRO A 8 -7.77 -7.83 -13.12
CA PRO A 8 -8.96 -7.96 -12.30
C PRO A 8 -9.64 -9.32 -12.52
N HIS A 9 -10.61 -9.66 -11.67
CA HIS A 9 -11.34 -10.92 -11.80
C HIS A 9 -12.26 -10.98 -13.04
N GLN A 10 -12.85 -9.85 -13.44
CA GLN A 10 -13.93 -9.82 -14.45
C GLN A 10 -13.72 -8.80 -15.58
N MET A 11 -13.03 -7.69 -15.32
CA MET A 11 -12.78 -6.65 -16.32
C MET A 11 -11.55 -6.99 -17.18
N PRO A 12 -11.27 -6.28 -18.28
CA PRO A 12 -10.00 -6.43 -18.99
C PRO A 12 -8.82 -5.95 -18.12
N PRO A 13 -7.63 -6.59 -18.23
CA PRO A 13 -6.41 -6.08 -17.61
C PRO A 13 -6.06 -4.68 -18.10
N LYS A 14 -5.37 -3.93 -17.24
CA LYS A 14 -4.85 -2.59 -17.56
C LYS A 14 -3.39 -2.50 -17.15
N ALA A 15 -2.63 -1.69 -17.87
CA ALA A 15 -1.28 -1.30 -17.46
C ALA A 15 -1.26 0.22 -17.29
N TRP A 16 -0.42 0.69 -16.38
CA TRP A 16 -0.14 2.09 -16.17
C TRP A 16 1.25 2.26 -15.56
N SER A 17 1.83 3.44 -15.73
CA SER A 17 3.21 3.68 -15.30
C SER A 17 3.45 5.04 -14.66
N ARG A 18 4.46 5.13 -13.80
CA ARG A 18 4.98 6.39 -13.22
C ARG A 18 6.49 6.31 -13.03
N SER A 19 7.13 7.47 -12.93
CA SER A 19 8.59 7.56 -12.89
C SER A 19 9.22 7.19 -11.54
N THR A 20 8.46 7.25 -10.44
CA THR A 20 8.97 6.97 -9.09
C THR A 20 7.95 6.21 -8.25
N LYS A 21 8.41 5.60 -7.15
CA LYS A 21 7.53 4.90 -6.19
C LYS A 21 6.53 5.87 -5.57
N GLU A 22 6.96 7.09 -5.27
CA GLU A 22 6.12 8.15 -4.69
C GLU A 22 4.95 8.49 -5.62
N ALA A 23 5.21 8.66 -6.91
CA ALA A 23 4.16 8.94 -7.89
C ALA A 23 3.18 7.77 -8.09
N ILE A 24 3.63 6.53 -7.91
CA ILE A 24 2.75 5.35 -7.86
C ILE A 24 1.88 5.40 -6.60
N MET A 25 2.49 5.61 -5.42
CA MET A 25 1.77 5.68 -4.14
C MET A 25 0.72 6.79 -4.14
N GLU A 26 1.04 7.97 -4.67
CA GLU A 26 0.08 9.07 -4.85
C GLU A 26 -1.11 8.67 -5.74
N ALA A 27 -0.87 7.95 -6.83
CA ALA A 27 -1.95 7.48 -7.71
C ALA A 27 -2.88 6.49 -6.99
N ILE A 28 -2.31 5.62 -6.17
CA ILE A 28 -3.05 4.66 -5.35
C ILE A 28 -3.82 5.39 -4.24
N ASP A 29 -3.23 6.38 -3.57
CA ASP A 29 -3.92 7.21 -2.57
C ASP A 29 -5.13 7.93 -3.15
N LEU A 30 -5.01 8.49 -4.36
CA LEU A 30 -6.14 9.10 -5.06
C LEU A 30 -7.25 8.07 -5.32
N ALA A 31 -6.89 6.83 -5.67
CA ALA A 31 -7.85 5.75 -5.90
C ALA A 31 -8.47 5.24 -4.58
N ALA A 32 -7.74 5.32 -3.47
CA ALA A 32 -8.20 4.90 -2.14
C ALA A 32 -9.29 5.80 -1.56
N ASN A 33 -9.50 6.99 -2.13
CA ASN A 33 -10.65 7.86 -1.85
C ASN A 33 -10.88 8.12 -0.35
N GLY A 34 -9.81 8.43 0.38
CA GLY A 34 -9.85 8.73 1.81
C GLY A 34 -9.67 7.53 2.73
N CYS A 35 -9.54 6.31 2.20
CA CYS A 35 -9.03 5.18 2.97
C CYS A 35 -7.54 5.40 3.28
N VAL A 36 -7.16 5.20 4.54
CA VAL A 36 -5.74 5.25 4.94
C VAL A 36 -5.08 3.96 4.49
N VAL A 37 -4.20 4.06 3.49
CA VAL A 37 -3.40 2.94 3.01
C VAL A 37 -2.22 2.68 3.94
N TYR A 38 -1.52 3.74 4.33
CA TYR A 38 -0.38 3.73 5.24
C TYR A 38 -0.38 5.01 6.06
N ASP A 39 -0.03 4.89 7.34
CA ASP A 39 0.18 6.04 8.23
C ASP A 39 1.35 5.77 9.18
N ALA A 40 2.05 6.84 9.52
CA ALA A 40 3.16 6.84 10.47
C ALA A 40 3.10 8.08 11.34
N ALA A 41 2.90 7.89 12.64
CA ALA A 41 2.67 8.96 13.59
C ALA A 41 3.44 8.71 14.88
N THR A 42 3.86 9.76 15.58
CA THR A 42 4.43 9.57 16.92
C THR A 42 3.33 9.29 17.95
N GLY A 43 3.68 8.73 19.10
CA GLY A 43 2.71 8.56 20.20
C GLY A 43 2.04 9.88 20.62
N ALA A 44 2.77 11.00 20.55
CA ALA A 44 2.22 12.34 20.78
C ALA A 44 1.22 12.76 19.69
N ASP A 45 1.53 12.52 18.42
CA ASP A 45 0.61 12.80 17.31
C ASP A 45 -0.66 11.94 17.40
N LEU A 46 -0.53 10.68 17.85
CA LEU A 46 -1.66 9.78 18.04
C LEU A 46 -2.56 10.23 19.19
N LEU A 47 -1.98 10.64 20.32
CA LEU A 47 -2.74 11.24 21.43
C LEU A 47 -3.56 12.45 20.93
N ASP A 48 -2.93 13.36 20.18
CA ASP A 48 -3.62 14.53 19.61
C ASP A 48 -4.70 14.12 18.59
N THR A 49 -4.39 13.20 17.67
CA THR A 49 -5.30 12.70 16.64
C THR A 49 -6.56 12.07 17.24
N PHE A 50 -6.42 11.35 18.36
CA PHE A 50 -7.53 10.74 19.06
C PHE A 50 -8.16 11.66 20.13
N GLY A 51 -7.66 12.89 20.30
CA GLY A 51 -8.23 13.89 21.20
C GLY A 51 -7.92 13.68 22.69
N TYR A 52 -6.82 12.99 23.00
CA TYR A 52 -6.38 12.70 24.37
C TYR A 52 -5.13 13.48 24.75
N THR A 53 -5.02 13.84 26.02
CA THR A 53 -3.84 14.51 26.59
C THR A 53 -2.85 13.54 27.22
N SER A 54 -3.28 12.31 27.50
CA SER A 54 -2.48 11.26 28.13
C SER A 54 -2.98 9.86 27.78
N THR A 55 -2.10 8.87 27.94
CA THR A 55 -2.45 7.45 27.79
C THR A 55 -3.44 6.97 28.86
N ASP A 56 -3.40 7.52 30.08
CA ASP A 56 -4.37 7.22 31.14
C ASP A 56 -5.81 7.66 30.78
N GLU A 57 -5.93 8.84 30.17
CA GLU A 57 -7.21 9.35 29.64
C GLU A 57 -7.72 8.44 28.52
N MET A 58 -6.85 8.13 27.54
CA MET A 58 -7.14 7.23 26.42
C MET A 58 -7.66 5.86 26.91
N ARG A 59 -7.00 5.25 27.90
CA ARG A 59 -7.42 3.94 28.46
C ARG A 59 -8.77 3.99 29.16
N SER A 60 -9.06 5.10 29.83
CA SER A 60 -10.28 5.26 30.63
C SER A 60 -11.51 5.53 29.75
N ASP A 61 -11.30 6.18 28.60
CA ASP A 61 -12.36 6.58 27.69
C ASP A 61 -12.65 5.53 26.60
N ASN A 62 -11.61 4.84 26.10
CA ASN A 62 -11.76 3.95 24.95
C ASN A 62 -11.01 2.61 25.08
N GLU A 63 -11.76 1.54 25.32
CA GLU A 63 -11.25 0.17 25.46
C GLU A 63 -10.54 -0.35 24.19
N SER A 64 -10.92 0.11 22.99
CA SER A 64 -10.26 -0.35 21.75
C SER A 64 -8.86 0.23 21.57
N LEU A 65 -8.51 1.30 22.30
CA LEU A 65 -7.20 1.95 22.23
C LEU A 65 -6.27 1.52 23.37
N LEU A 66 -6.68 0.58 24.23
CA LEU A 66 -5.85 0.07 25.34
C LEU A 66 -4.49 -0.44 24.85
N GLY A 67 -4.50 -1.23 23.77
CA GLY A 67 -3.27 -1.77 23.18
C GLY A 67 -2.32 -0.67 22.71
N LEU A 68 -2.86 0.38 22.09
CA LEU A 68 -2.06 1.52 21.63
C LEU A 68 -1.52 2.34 22.82
N ALA A 69 -2.35 2.62 23.82
CA ALA A 69 -1.93 3.33 25.04
C ALA A 69 -0.76 2.61 25.74
N ASP A 70 -0.84 1.28 25.86
CA ASP A 70 0.22 0.45 26.44
C ASP A 70 1.52 0.51 25.62
N GLN A 71 1.42 0.55 24.29
CA GLN A 71 2.58 0.69 23.42
C GLN A 71 3.21 2.09 23.55
N ILE A 72 2.41 3.14 23.62
CA ILE A 72 2.89 4.52 23.83
C ILE A 72 3.63 4.63 25.18
N ASP A 73 3.08 4.08 26.26
CA ASP A 73 3.76 4.10 27.56
C ASP A 73 5.06 3.31 27.56
N LYS A 74 5.07 2.16 26.88
CA LYS A 74 6.24 1.28 26.80
C LYS A 74 7.38 1.88 25.97
N ARG A 75 7.05 2.56 24.88
CA ARG A 75 8.02 3.05 23.88
C ARG A 75 8.32 4.55 24.00
N GLY A 76 7.43 5.30 24.63
CA GLY A 76 7.48 6.75 24.79
C GLY A 76 6.70 7.51 23.71
N ALA A 77 6.23 8.71 24.04
CA ALA A 77 5.43 9.56 23.15
C ALA A 77 6.16 10.02 21.87
N THR A 78 7.49 9.98 21.84
CA THR A 78 8.28 10.34 20.65
C THR A 78 8.57 9.14 19.75
N ALA A 79 8.18 7.92 20.15
CA ALA A 79 8.33 6.75 19.30
C ALA A 79 7.34 6.82 18.13
N THR A 80 7.77 6.38 16.95
CA THR A 80 6.92 6.26 15.76
C THR A 80 6.17 4.94 15.80
N PHE A 81 4.89 5.02 15.48
CA PHE A 81 3.98 3.90 15.30
C PHE A 81 3.49 3.90 13.87
N TYR A 82 3.26 2.72 13.34
CA TYR A 82 2.92 2.49 11.94
C TYR A 82 1.59 1.76 11.86
N ARG A 83 0.78 2.15 10.87
CA ARG A 83 -0.44 1.45 10.48
C ARG A 83 -0.40 1.29 8.97
N GLY A 84 -0.83 0.15 8.47
CA GLY A 84 -0.85 -0.10 7.03
C GLY A 84 -1.78 -1.24 6.68
N PHE A 85 -2.41 -1.15 5.51
CA PHE A 85 -3.29 -2.19 4.99
C PHE A 85 -2.60 -3.59 5.01
N PRO A 86 -3.31 -4.67 5.39
CA PRO A 86 -4.72 -4.73 5.78
C PRO A 86 -4.99 -4.48 7.27
N GLU A 87 -3.98 -4.08 8.03
CA GLU A 87 -4.10 -3.86 9.47
C GLU A 87 -4.68 -2.48 9.78
N ASP A 88 -5.70 -2.45 10.63
CA ASP A 88 -6.38 -1.21 11.05
C ASP A 88 -5.80 -0.61 12.34
N GLU A 89 -4.83 -1.28 12.97
CA GLU A 89 -4.24 -0.90 14.26
C GLU A 89 -2.81 -0.37 14.11
N TYR A 90 -2.40 0.49 15.04
CA TYR A 90 -1.04 1.01 15.11
C TYR A 90 -0.10 0.04 15.84
N GLY A 91 0.97 -0.36 15.17
CA GLY A 91 2.06 -1.17 15.70
C GLY A 91 3.36 -0.38 15.89
N SER A 92 4.29 -0.91 16.70
CA SER A 92 5.62 -0.31 16.87
C SER A 92 6.65 -0.77 15.84
N ASP A 93 6.34 -1.81 15.09
CA ASP A 93 7.27 -2.42 14.16
C ASP A 93 7.19 -1.69 12.81
N PRO A 94 8.33 -1.29 12.21
CA PRO A 94 8.32 -0.61 10.93
C PRO A 94 7.65 -1.44 9.84
N ILE A 95 6.76 -0.80 9.09
CA ILE A 95 6.08 -1.38 7.93
C ILE A 95 6.70 -0.80 6.66
N ASP A 96 6.92 -1.65 5.65
CA ASP A 96 7.36 -1.20 4.33
C ASP A 96 6.20 -0.49 3.61
N GLN A 97 6.24 0.84 3.62
CA GLN A 97 5.25 1.68 2.97
C GLN A 97 4.99 1.24 1.53
N TRP A 98 6.03 1.00 0.73
CA TRP A 98 5.86 0.63 -0.66
C TRP A 98 5.10 -0.68 -0.83
N ALA A 99 5.42 -1.69 -0.01
CA ALA A 99 4.71 -2.96 -0.03
C ALA A 99 3.23 -2.79 0.34
N THR A 100 2.93 -1.99 1.38
CA THR A 100 1.55 -1.70 1.81
C THR A 100 0.70 -1.10 0.70
N TYR A 101 1.25 -0.14 -0.07
CA TYR A 101 0.52 0.44 -1.20
C TYR A 101 0.25 -0.57 -2.31
N LEU A 102 1.21 -1.45 -2.61
CA LEU A 102 1.00 -2.51 -3.60
C LEU A 102 -0.03 -3.55 -3.13
N ASP A 103 0.01 -3.94 -1.85
CA ASP A 103 -0.95 -4.85 -1.25
C ASP A 103 -2.36 -4.27 -1.30
N TRP A 104 -2.51 -2.98 -0.97
CA TRP A 104 -3.78 -2.28 -1.12
C TRP A 104 -4.22 -2.22 -2.58
N ASN A 105 -3.36 -1.84 -3.53
CA ASN A 105 -3.76 -1.76 -4.94
C ASN A 105 -4.12 -3.14 -5.52
N GLY A 106 -3.52 -4.21 -4.99
CA GLY A 106 -3.74 -5.59 -5.41
C GLY A 106 -4.91 -6.30 -4.75
N HIS A 107 -5.52 -5.76 -3.69
CA HIS A 107 -6.38 -6.53 -2.79
C HIS A 107 -7.64 -7.12 -3.43
N ASP A 108 -8.20 -6.47 -4.46
CA ASP A 108 -9.39 -6.93 -5.20
C ASP A 108 -9.06 -7.37 -6.64
N LEU A 109 -7.77 -7.60 -6.93
CA LEU A 109 -7.32 -8.10 -8.22
C LEU A 109 -7.12 -9.61 -8.18
N SER A 110 -7.31 -10.25 -9.34
CA SER A 110 -6.88 -11.65 -9.50
C SER A 110 -5.35 -11.74 -9.41
N ARG A 111 -4.65 -10.72 -9.92
CA ARG A 111 -3.19 -10.60 -9.85
C ARG A 111 -2.76 -9.17 -10.12
N GLN A 112 -1.66 -8.78 -9.50
CA GLN A 112 -0.90 -7.58 -9.86
C GLN A 112 0.51 -8.00 -10.29
N MET A 113 1.08 -7.30 -11.26
CA MET A 113 2.49 -7.43 -11.63
C MET A 113 3.13 -6.05 -11.59
N VAL A 114 4.34 -5.98 -11.03
CA VAL A 114 5.08 -4.73 -10.87
C VAL A 114 6.45 -4.92 -11.49
N PHE A 115 6.82 -4.00 -12.39
CA PHE A 115 8.13 -3.96 -13.02
C PHE A 115 8.78 -2.62 -12.67
N MET A 116 9.94 -2.67 -12.03
CA MET A 116 10.58 -1.48 -11.48
C MET A 116 11.36 -0.67 -12.52
N THR A 117 11.56 -1.27 -13.71
CA THR A 117 12.34 -0.69 -14.81
C THR A 117 11.74 -1.06 -16.18
N ASP A 118 12.15 -0.32 -17.22
CA ASP A 118 11.75 -0.61 -18.60
C ASP A 118 12.36 -1.96 -19.06
N GLU A 119 13.58 -2.26 -18.61
CA GLU A 119 14.26 -3.52 -18.90
C GLU A 119 13.53 -4.73 -18.30
N GLU A 120 13.05 -4.62 -17.07
CA GLU A 120 12.24 -5.68 -16.44
C GLU A 120 10.91 -5.89 -17.18
N ALA A 121 10.24 -4.79 -17.55
CA ALA A 121 8.97 -4.84 -18.29
C ALA A 121 9.16 -5.46 -19.68
N GLN A 122 10.21 -5.07 -20.40
CA GLN A 122 10.53 -5.62 -21.72
C GLN A 122 10.93 -7.11 -21.63
N ALA A 123 11.74 -7.48 -20.64
CA ALA A 123 12.11 -8.87 -20.42
C ALA A 123 10.88 -9.74 -20.09
N ALA A 124 9.89 -9.19 -19.37
CA ALA A 124 8.63 -9.88 -19.14
C ALA A 124 7.84 -10.08 -20.43
N LEU A 125 7.79 -9.08 -21.33
CA LEU A 125 7.14 -9.23 -22.64
C LEU A 125 7.76 -10.34 -23.49
N ASP A 126 9.04 -10.67 -23.32
CA ASP A 126 9.71 -11.73 -24.07
C ASP A 126 9.60 -13.12 -23.41
N ASN A 127 9.10 -13.18 -22.18
CA ASN A 127 8.97 -14.42 -21.41
C ASN A 127 7.52 -14.90 -21.30
N ASP A 128 7.12 -15.85 -22.15
CA ASP A 128 5.77 -16.45 -22.14
C ASP A 128 5.36 -17.04 -20.79
N SER A 129 6.32 -17.48 -19.96
CA SER A 129 6.00 -18.04 -18.64
C SER A 129 5.47 -17.00 -17.65
N ALA A 130 5.84 -15.72 -17.82
CA ALA A 130 5.34 -14.62 -16.99
C ALA A 130 3.82 -14.41 -17.16
N TRP A 131 3.28 -14.82 -18.32
CA TRP A 131 1.88 -14.61 -18.73
C TRP A 131 1.00 -15.85 -18.60
N LYS A 132 1.50 -16.91 -17.94
CA LYS A 132 0.69 -18.10 -17.62
C LYS A 132 -0.21 -17.85 -16.41
N CYS A 133 -1.14 -16.91 -16.56
CA CYS A 133 -2.08 -16.49 -15.53
C CYS A 133 -3.46 -16.17 -16.13
N HIS A 134 -4.44 -15.92 -15.26
CA HIS A 134 -5.74 -15.37 -15.66
C HIS A 134 -5.55 -14.14 -16.55
N GLN A 135 -6.22 -14.09 -17.70
CA GLN A 135 -6.13 -13.01 -18.69
C GLN A 135 -4.69 -12.60 -19.08
N GLY A 136 -3.73 -13.53 -19.03
CA GLY A 136 -2.31 -13.20 -19.24
C GLY A 136 -1.97 -12.67 -20.65
N ILE A 137 -2.74 -13.05 -21.68
CA ILE A 137 -2.53 -12.54 -23.04
C ILE A 137 -2.93 -11.07 -23.13
N GLU A 138 -4.08 -10.72 -22.56
CA GLU A 138 -4.59 -9.36 -22.50
C GLU A 138 -3.72 -8.49 -21.59
N ALA A 139 -3.22 -9.02 -20.47
CA ALA A 139 -2.28 -8.35 -19.59
C ALA A 139 -0.95 -8.03 -20.30
N ARG A 140 -0.44 -8.97 -21.12
CA ARG A 140 0.76 -8.77 -21.94
C ARG A 140 0.54 -7.68 -22.99
N ALA A 141 -0.63 -7.66 -23.61
CA ALA A 141 -0.99 -6.63 -24.58
C ALA A 141 -1.06 -5.25 -23.93
N ALA A 142 -1.69 -5.14 -22.75
CA ALA A 142 -1.77 -3.89 -21.99
C ALA A 142 -0.38 -3.36 -21.61
N LEU A 143 0.53 -4.23 -21.13
CA LEU A 143 1.91 -3.80 -20.83
C LEU A 143 2.64 -3.29 -22.07
N ARG A 144 2.47 -3.96 -23.21
CA ARG A 144 3.09 -3.51 -24.48
C ARG A 144 2.58 -2.14 -24.90
N GLU A 145 1.27 -1.90 -24.82
CA GLU A 145 0.67 -0.62 -25.15
C GLU A 145 1.22 0.51 -24.27
N GLU A 146 1.34 0.28 -22.96
CA GLU A 146 1.89 1.27 -22.03
C GLU A 146 3.38 1.56 -22.29
N LEU A 147 4.18 0.55 -22.66
CA LEU A 147 5.59 0.74 -23.04
C LEU A 147 5.77 1.55 -24.33
N GLU A 148 4.77 1.55 -25.21
CA GLU A 148 4.79 2.26 -26.49
C GLU A 148 4.21 3.69 -26.40
N SER A 149 3.65 4.08 -25.24
CA SER A 149 3.01 5.39 -24.99
C SER A 149 3.99 6.47 -24.54
#